data_AF-A0A7C5IEE7-F1
#
_entry.id   AF-A0A7C5IEE7-F1
#
_cell.length_a   1.000
_cell.length_b   1.000
_cell.length_c   1.000
_cell.angle_alpha   90.00
_cell.angle_beta   90.00
_cell.angle_gamma   90.00
#
_symmetry.space_group_name_H-M   'P 1'
#
loop_
_entity.id
_entity.type
_entity.pdbx_description
1 polymer ?
#
loop_
_entity_poly.entity_id
_entity_poly.type
_entity_poly.pdbx_seq_one_letter_code
_entity_poly.pdbx_strand_id
1 'polypeptide(L)' 'MGDKHWQEVRDLIIQGIKKGNVRDGICAAIEACGKALAAHFPSRPDDINEIPDRVISRSLDQRAP' A
#
# COMPACT_ATOMS: atom_id res chain seq x y z
N MET A 1 -15.00 4.38 3.49
CA MET A 1 -13.74 4.78 4.15
C MET A 1 -13.66 6.29 4.24
N GLY A 2 -13.11 6.83 5.32
CA GLY A 2 -12.94 8.28 5.51
C GLY A 2 -11.51 8.64 5.95
N ASP A 3 -11.26 9.94 6.12
CA ASP A 3 -9.93 10.53 6.36
C ASP A 3 -9.10 9.84 7.43
N LYS A 4 -9.73 9.34 8.49
CA LYS A 4 -9.05 8.65 9.59
C LYS A 4 -8.25 7.42 9.14
N HIS A 5 -8.80 6.60 8.24
CA HIS A 5 -8.11 5.40 7.76
C HIS A 5 -6.92 5.77 6.88
N TRP A 6 -7.07 6.80 6.04
CA TRP A 6 -5.98 7.30 5.20
C TRP A 6 -4.87 7.96 6.02
N GLN A 7 -5.22 8.66 7.10
CA GLN A 7 -4.25 9.21 8.04
C GLN A 7 -3.45 8.08 8.71
N GLU A 8 -4.10 7.00 9.15
CA GLU A 8 -3.42 5.85 9.75
C GLU A 8 -2.42 5.18 8.78
N VAL A 9 -2.87 4.89 7.55
CA VAL A 9 -2.03 4.31 6.49
C VAL A 9 -0.80 5.19 6.21
N ARG A 10 -1.01 6.50 6.06
CA ARG A 10 0.07 7.48 5.86
C ARG A 10 1.04 7.45 7.04
N ASP A 11 0.53 7.46 8.26
CA ASP A 11 1.34 7.57 9.47
C ASP A 11 2.18 6.32 9.69
N LEU A 12 1.69 5.13 9.33
CA LEU A 12 2.46 3.87 9.34
C LEU A 12 3.68 3.95 8.42
N ILE A 13 3.49 4.45 7.19
CA ILE A 13 4.59 4.64 6.22
C ILE A 13 5.62 5.62 6.77
N ILE A 14 5.17 6.79 7.25
CA ILE A 14 6.05 7.82 7.82
C ILE A 14 6.84 7.29 9.02
N GLN A 15 6.20 6.52 9.90
CA GLN A 15 6.86 5.91 11.05
C GLN A 15 7.95 4.91 10.64
N GLY A 16 7.68 4.06 9.63
CA GLY A 16 8.68 3.15 9.08
C GLY A 16 9.89 3.90 8.53
N ILE A 17 9.67 4.96 7.76
CA ILE A 17 10.73 5.83 7.23
C ILE A 17 11.56 6.44 8.37
N LYS A 18 10.91 7.03 9.39
CA LYS A 18 11.61 7.66 10.52
C LYS A 18 12.47 6.67 11.32
N LYS A 19 12.07 5.40 11.36
CA LYS A 19 12.81 4.32 12.05
C LYS A 19 13.89 3.68 11.19
N GLY A 20 14.10 4.13 9.95
CA GLY A 20 14.99 3.47 8.99
C GLY A 20 14.49 2.10 8.51
N ASN A 21 13.21 1.79 8.74
CA ASN A 21 12.59 0.50 8.43
C ASN A 21 11.41 0.71 7.48
N VAL A 22 11.72 1.20 6.28
CA VAL A 22 10.73 1.60 5.26
C VAL A 22 9.85 0.42 4.84
N ARG A 23 10.47 -0.76 4.61
CA ARG A 23 9.79 -1.97 4.18
C ARG A 23 8.64 -2.32 5.12
N ASP A 24 8.92 -2.41 6.43
CA ASP A 24 7.92 -2.83 7.40
C ASP A 24 6.81 -1.77 7.55
N GLY A 25 7.14 -0.48 7.40
CA GLY A 25 6.14 0.59 7.37
C GLY A 25 5.18 0.48 6.19
N ILE A 26 5.68 0.15 4.99
CA ILE A 26 4.85 -0.07 3.81
C ILE A 26 3.99 -1.33 3.96
N CYS A 27 4.57 -2.45 4.42
CA CYS A 27 3.80 -3.68 4.65
C CYS A 27 2.65 -3.46 5.65
N ALA A 28 2.92 -2.80 6.78
CA ALA A 28 1.89 -2.48 7.77
C ALA A 28 0.78 -1.59 7.19
N ALA A 29 1.13 -0.62 6.34
CA ALA A 29 0.17 0.24 5.68
C ALA A 29 -0.73 -0.52 4.68
N ILE A 30 -0.16 -1.44 3.90
CA ILE A 30 -0.91 -2.32 2.99
C ILE A 30 -1.87 -3.22 3.78
N GLU A 31 -1.43 -3.80 4.90
CA GLU A 31 -2.29 -4.60 5.79
C GLU A 31 -3.45 -3.77 6.36
N ALA A 32 -3.21 -2.53 6.77
CA ALA A 32 -4.25 -1.63 7.27
C ALA A 32 -5.28 -1.31 6.17
N CYS A 33 -4.82 -1.02 4.95
CA CYS A 33 -5.69 -0.86 3.79
C CYS A 33 -6.55 -2.10 3.55
N GLY A 34 -5.94 -3.30 3.55
CA GLY A 34 -6.64 -4.56 3.32
C GLY A 34 -7.73 -4.82 4.36
N LYS A 35 -7.44 -4.63 5.66
CA LYS A 35 -8.42 -4.76 6.75
C LYS A 35 -9.58 -3.81 6.60
N ALA A 36 -9.31 -2.55 6.28
CA ALA A 36 -10.34 -1.55 6.08
C ALA A 36 -11.20 -1.89 4.84
N LEU A 37 -10.57 -2.35 3.74
CA LEU A 37 -11.26 -2.69 2.50
C LEU A 37 -12.18 -3.89 2.71
N ALA A 38 -11.69 -4.94 3.37
CA ALA A 38 -12.47 -6.15 3.66
C ALA A 38 -13.76 -5.88 4.45
N ALA A 39 -13.80 -4.82 5.27
CA ALA A 39 -15.01 -4.43 6.01
C ALA A 39 -16.14 -3.91 5.09
N HIS A 40 -15.79 -3.36 3.92
CA HIS A 40 -16.74 -2.82 2.94
C HIS A 40 -16.88 -3.70 1.69
N PHE A 41 -15.80 -4.39 1.32
CA PHE A 41 -15.64 -5.23 0.15
C PHE A 41 -15.02 -6.56 0.58
N PRO A 42 -15.80 -7.43 1.25
CA PRO A 42 -15.31 -8.73 1.67
C PRO A 42 -14.94 -9.58 0.46
N SER A 43 -13.87 -10.36 0.57
CA SER A 43 -13.43 -11.24 -0.52
C SER A 43 -14.46 -12.32 -0.81
N ARG A 44 -14.63 -12.63 -2.09
CA ARG A 44 -15.56 -13.62 -2.64
C ARG A 44 -14.77 -14.81 -3.20
N PRO A 45 -15.36 -16.02 -3.24
CA PRO A 45 -14.68 -17.21 -3.74
C PRO A 45 -14.21 -17.13 -5.20
N ASP A 46 -14.84 -16.27 -5.99
CA ASP A 46 -14.58 -16.03 -7.41
C ASP A 46 -13.71 -14.79 -7.68
N ASP A 47 -13.17 -14.15 -6.63
CA ASP A 47 -12.25 -13.02 -6.81
C ASP A 47 -10.99 -13.46 -7.58
N ILE A 48 -10.56 -12.58 -8.49
CA ILE A 48 -9.33 -12.75 -9.26
C ILE A 48 -8.37 -11.60 -8.98
N ASN A 49 -7.08 -11.84 -9.20
CA ASN A 49 -6.08 -10.78 -9.11
C ASN A 49 -6.13 -9.89 -10.37
N GLU A 50 -6.93 -8.82 -10.33
CA GLU A 50 -7.10 -7.88 -11.46
C GLU A 50 -5.87 -6.99 -11.70
N ILE A 51 -5.05 -6.73 -10.65
CA ILE A 51 -3.91 -5.81 -10.69
C ILE A 51 -2.68 -6.49 -10.08
N PRO A 52 -1.62 -6.79 -10.86
CA PRO A 52 -0.45 -7.52 -10.35
C PRO A 52 0.25 -6.84 -9.18
N ASP A 53 0.66 -7.63 -8.18
CA ASP A 53 1.29 -7.16 -6.91
C ASP A 53 2.75 -6.69 -7.05
N ARG A 54 3.26 -6.55 -8.28
CA ARG A 54 4.65 -6.17 -8.50
C ARG A 54 4.88 -4.70 -8.16
N VAL A 55 5.98 -4.42 -7.45
CA VAL A 55 6.41 -3.04 -7.20
C VAL A 55 6.77 -2.38 -8.53
N ILE A 56 6.12 -1.25 -8.82
CA ILE A 56 6.41 -0.44 -10.01
C ILE A 56 7.44 0.60 -9.62
N SER A 57 8.65 0.48 -10.17
CA SER A 57 9.66 1.53 -10.10
C SER A 57 9.86 2.10 -11.50
N ARG A 58 9.74 3.42 -11.62
CA ARG A 58 10.12 4.12 -12.85
C ARG A 58 11.58 4.51 -12.70
N SER A 59 12.49 3.78 -13.34
CA SER A 59 13.84 4.28 -13.54
C SER A 59 13.75 5.55 -14.39
N LEU A 60 14.41 6.62 -13.96
CA LEU A 60 14.67 7.78 -14.82
C LEU A 60 15.73 7.37 -15.86
N ASP A 61 15.36 6.50 -16.79
CA ASP A 61 16.06 6.37 -18.05
C ASP A 61 15.03 6.32 -19.17
N GLN A 62 14.80 7.50 -19.73
CA GLN A 62 14.21 7.66 -21.05
C GLN A 62 15.16 8.60 -21.81
N ARG A 63 16.28 8.06 -22.31
CA ARG A 63 17.12 8.61 -23.39
C ARG A 63 17.32 10.13 -23.32
N ALA A 64 18.39 10.56 -22.66
CA ALA A 64 19.02 11.82 -23.04
C ALA A 64 19.56 11.69 -24.48
N PRO A 65 19.30 12.63 -25.41
CA PRO A 65 20.24 12.90 -26.48
C PRO A 65 21.54 13.50 -25.92
#